data_AF-A0AAD5FSX9-F1
#
_entry.id   AF-A0AAD5FSX9-F1
#
_cell.length_a   1.000
_cell.length_b   1.000
_cell.length_c   1.000
_cell.angle_alpha   90.00
_cell.angle_beta   90.00
_cell.angle_gamma   90.00
#
_symmetry.space_group_name_H-M   'P 1'
#
loop_
_entity.id
_entity.type
_entity.pdbx_description
1 polymer ?
#
loop_
_entity_poly.entity_id
_entity_poly.type
_entity_poly.pdbx_seq_one_letter_code
_entity_poly.pdbx_strand_id
1 'polypeptide(L)'
;MTGKGREVADMMERRKVDMVCVQETKWKGSKARNIGGGFKLFYHGVDGKRNGVGVILKKEYSKSVVEVKRVSDRVMIVKVEVERMMINVISTYAPQVGCEMEEKERFWSELDEVVDGVPRKERLVIGADLNGHVGDGNRGDEEVMGRYGFKKRTVKGQMVVYFA
;
A
#
# COMPACT_ATOMS: atom_id res chain seq x y z
N MET A 1 8.03 9.41 -8.21
CA MET A 1 7.09 9.36 -9.37
C MET A 1 7.33 10.38 -10.48
N THR A 2 8.17 11.41 -10.28
CA THR A 2 8.47 12.40 -11.35
C THR A 2 9.16 11.69 -12.51
N GLY A 3 8.60 11.76 -13.72
CA GLY A 3 9.10 11.09 -14.92
C GLY A 3 8.65 9.63 -15.11
N LYS A 4 8.44 8.87 -14.03
CA LYS A 4 8.09 7.42 -14.12
C LYS A 4 6.61 7.10 -14.23
N GLY A 5 5.72 8.10 -14.12
CA GLY A 5 4.27 7.87 -14.19
C GLY A 5 3.82 7.18 -15.48
N ARG A 6 4.45 7.51 -16.61
CA ARG A 6 4.15 6.88 -17.89
C ARG A 6 4.65 5.44 -17.95
N GLU A 7 5.85 5.16 -17.46
CA GLU A 7 6.41 3.80 -17.39
C GLU A 7 5.51 2.86 -16.58
N VAL A 8 4.98 3.33 -15.45
CA VAL A 8 4.06 2.55 -14.61
C VAL A 8 2.74 2.31 -15.35
N ALA A 9 2.18 3.33 -16.00
CA ALA A 9 0.97 3.18 -16.80
C ALA A 9 1.15 2.17 -17.95
N ASP A 10 2.25 2.26 -18.69
CA ASP A 10 2.56 1.34 -19.79
C ASP A 10 2.78 -0.10 -19.26
N MET A 11 3.39 -0.25 -18.09
CA MET A 11 3.52 -1.55 -17.43
C MET A 11 2.16 -2.13 -17.02
N MET A 12 1.30 -1.31 -16.41
CA MET A 12 -0.06 -1.71 -16.01
C MET A 12 -0.88 -2.15 -17.23
N GLU A 13 -0.80 -1.42 -18.33
CA GLU A 13 -1.48 -1.78 -19.58
C GLU A 13 -0.97 -3.12 -20.15
N ARG A 14 0.35 -3.28 -20.31
CA ARG A 14 0.95 -4.52 -20.84
C ARG A 14 0.67 -5.74 -19.96
N ARG A 15 0.66 -5.58 -18.64
CA ARG A 15 0.45 -6.67 -17.68
C ARG A 15 -1.01 -6.86 -17.27
N LYS A 16 -1.93 -6.06 -17.82
CA LYS A 16 -3.37 -6.08 -17.48
C LYS A 16 -3.61 -5.93 -15.98
N VAL A 17 -2.92 -4.97 -15.36
CA VAL A 17 -3.05 -4.66 -13.93
C VAL A 17 -3.98 -3.48 -13.76
N ASP A 18 -5.05 -3.66 -12.99
CA ASP A 18 -6.09 -2.66 -12.80
C ASP A 18 -5.83 -1.69 -11.64
N MET A 19 -5.14 -2.18 -10.60
CA MET A 19 -4.84 -1.43 -9.37
C MET A 19 -3.39 -1.68 -8.95
N VAL A 20 -2.67 -0.61 -8.61
CA VAL A 20 -1.28 -0.69 -8.13
C VAL A 20 -1.12 0.21 -6.91
N CYS A 21 -0.52 -0.33 -5.84
CA CYS A 21 -0.01 0.47 -4.73
C CYS A 21 1.43 0.88 -5.04
N VAL A 22 1.76 2.15 -4.81
CA VAL A 22 3.11 2.71 -5.00
C VAL A 22 3.59 3.37 -3.73
N GLN A 23 4.82 3.05 -3.35
CA GLN A 23 5.51 3.61 -2.18
C GLN A 23 6.68 4.49 -2.65
N GLU A 24 7.26 5.27 -1.73
CA GLU A 24 8.34 6.21 -2.01
C GLU A 24 8.05 7.15 -3.19
N THR A 25 6.84 7.68 -3.28
CA THR A 25 6.46 8.55 -4.40
C THR A 25 7.29 9.83 -4.45
N LYS A 26 7.80 10.29 -3.29
CA LYS A 26 8.58 11.51 -3.08
C LYS A 26 7.85 12.74 -3.64
N TRP A 27 6.53 12.76 -3.52
CA TRP A 27 5.68 13.83 -4.00
C TRP A 27 5.06 14.59 -2.83
N LYS A 28 4.93 15.92 -2.97
CA LYS A 28 4.29 16.77 -1.97
C LYS A 28 2.79 16.92 -2.23
N GLY A 29 2.02 16.84 -1.16
CA GLY A 29 0.59 17.14 -1.10
C GLY A 29 -0.32 15.92 -1.20
N SER A 30 -1.61 16.19 -1.01
CA SER A 30 -2.73 15.25 -1.09
C SER A 30 -3.53 15.50 -2.36
N LYS A 31 -3.29 14.76 -3.43
CA LYS A 31 -3.98 15.02 -4.71
C LYS A 31 -4.37 13.73 -5.42
N ALA A 32 -5.13 13.91 -6.50
CA ALA A 32 -5.36 12.90 -7.51
C ALA A 32 -4.92 13.46 -8.87
N ARG A 33 -4.24 12.66 -9.68
CA ARG A 33 -3.69 13.06 -10.98
C ARG A 33 -3.85 11.95 -12.02
N ASN A 34 -4.20 12.33 -13.24
CA ASN A 34 -4.11 11.41 -14.38
C ASN A 34 -2.64 11.24 -14.75
N ILE A 35 -2.19 10.00 -14.94
CA ILE A 35 -0.79 9.69 -15.27
C ILE A 35 -0.59 9.22 -16.72
N GLY A 36 -1.65 9.31 -17.54
CA GLY A 36 -1.70 8.81 -18.92
C GLY A 36 -2.23 7.38 -18.99
N GLY A 37 -2.48 6.89 -20.22
CA GLY A 37 -2.89 5.49 -20.48
C GLY A 37 -4.24 5.09 -19.87
N GLY A 38 -5.08 6.05 -19.48
CA GLY A 38 -6.32 5.74 -18.77
C GLY A 38 -6.11 5.32 -17.31
N PHE A 39 -5.06 5.81 -16.64
CA PHE A 39 -4.83 5.57 -15.22
C PHE A 39 -4.85 6.87 -14.39
N LYS A 40 -5.35 6.76 -13.15
CA LYS A 40 -5.44 7.84 -12.18
C LYS A 40 -4.73 7.45 -10.89
N LEU A 41 -3.77 8.28 -10.49
CA LEU A 41 -3.04 8.16 -9.23
C LEU A 41 -3.71 9.01 -8.15
N PHE A 42 -4.03 8.40 -7.03
CA PHE A 42 -4.29 9.07 -5.75
C PHE A 42 -3.02 8.98 -4.91
N TYR A 43 -2.55 10.09 -4.35
CA TYR A 43 -1.32 10.06 -3.57
C TYR A 43 -1.37 10.99 -2.36
N HIS A 44 -0.45 10.73 -1.44
CA HIS A 44 -0.14 11.58 -0.31
C HIS A 44 1.36 11.60 -0.03
N GLY A 45 1.88 12.76 0.36
CA GLY A 45 3.24 12.92 0.87
C GLY A 45 3.46 14.34 1.39
N VAL A 46 4.45 14.52 2.28
CA VAL A 46 4.61 15.78 3.04
C VAL A 46 5.58 16.75 2.38
N ASP A 47 6.84 16.35 2.17
CA ASP A 47 7.92 17.27 1.82
C ASP A 47 8.41 17.17 0.36
N GLY A 48 8.00 16.12 -0.36
CA GLY A 48 8.43 15.85 -1.74
C GLY A 48 9.87 15.36 -1.88
N LYS A 49 10.52 14.97 -0.77
CA LYS A 49 11.90 14.45 -0.74
C LYS A 49 11.94 13.00 -0.27
N ARG A 50 11.12 12.66 0.72
CA ARG A 50 11.06 11.33 1.34
C ARG A 50 9.63 10.79 1.34
N ASN A 51 9.53 9.49 1.61
CA ASN A 51 8.26 8.79 1.80
C ASN A 51 7.27 8.99 0.64
N GLY A 52 5.98 8.87 0.96
CA GLY A 52 4.87 9.10 0.07
C GLY A 52 4.29 7.79 -0.43
N VAL A 53 2.96 7.71 -0.36
CA VAL A 53 2.16 6.56 -0.77
C VAL A 53 1.19 6.96 -1.88
N GLY A 54 0.78 5.98 -2.67
CA GLY A 54 -0.17 6.18 -3.73
C GLY A 54 -0.89 4.91 -4.14
N VAL A 55 -2.11 5.09 -4.65
CA VAL A 55 -2.87 4.04 -5.31
C VAL A 55 -3.20 4.50 -6.72
N ILE A 56 -2.78 3.72 -7.71
CA ILE A 56 -3.07 3.94 -9.12
C ILE A 56 -4.22 3.02 -9.50
N LEU A 57 -5.27 3.59 -10.06
CA LEU A 57 -6.45 2.87 -10.55
C LEU A 57 -6.62 3.10 -12.04
N LYS A 58 -7.02 2.04 -12.76
CA LYS A 58 -7.57 2.17 -14.10
C LYS A 58 -8.80 3.09 -14.09
N LYS A 59 -8.99 3.85 -15.16
CA LYS A 59 -9.97 4.95 -15.25
C LYS A 59 -11.38 4.52 -14.92
N GLU A 60 -11.77 3.30 -15.29
CA GLU A 60 -13.08 2.73 -14.97
C GLU A 60 -13.31 2.67 -13.45
N TYR A 61 -12.39 2.06 -12.70
CA TYR A 61 -12.45 1.96 -11.24
C TYR A 61 -12.26 3.31 -10.55
N SER A 62 -11.48 4.21 -11.15
CA SER A 62 -11.24 5.55 -10.59
C SER A 62 -12.52 6.42 -10.52
N LYS A 63 -13.56 6.07 -11.30
CA LYS A 63 -14.87 6.73 -11.26
C LYS A 63 -15.77 6.19 -10.15
N SER A 64 -15.51 4.97 -9.71
CA SER A 64 -16.24 4.28 -8.63
C SER A 64 -15.52 4.39 -7.28
N VAL A 65 -14.60 5.34 -7.15
CA VAL A 65 -13.96 5.65 -5.85
C VAL A 65 -15.00 6.30 -4.95
N VAL A 66 -15.29 5.63 -3.85
CA VAL A 66 -16.24 6.09 -2.82
C VAL A 66 -15.54 6.94 -1.77
N GLU A 67 -14.31 6.60 -1.42
CA GLU A 67 -13.57 7.30 -0.37
C GLU A 67 -12.05 7.24 -0.60
N VAL A 68 -11.34 8.28 -0.19
CA VAL A 68 -9.87 8.31 -0.11
C VAL A 68 -9.45 8.90 1.21
N LYS A 69 -8.92 8.07 2.13
CA LYS A 69 -8.31 8.55 3.37
C LYS A 69 -6.78 8.51 3.24
N ARG A 70 -6.14 9.61 3.64
CA ARG A 70 -4.68 9.80 3.60
C ARG A 70 -4.24 10.03 5.03
N VAL A 71 -3.90 8.96 5.73
CA VAL A 71 -3.65 8.98 7.17
C VAL A 71 -2.30 9.61 7.46
N SER A 72 -1.26 9.16 6.75
CA SER A 72 0.09 9.69 6.82
C SER A 72 0.79 9.53 5.47
N ASP A 73 2.02 10.06 5.32
CA ASP A 73 2.85 9.82 4.13
C ASP A 73 3.37 8.38 4.01
N ARG A 74 2.95 7.52 4.93
CA ARG A 74 3.20 6.09 4.98
C ARG A 74 1.96 5.24 4.86
N VAL A 75 0.76 5.76 5.12
CA VAL A 75 -0.49 4.98 5.08
C VAL A 75 -1.61 5.74 4.38
N MET A 76 -2.22 5.12 3.37
CA MET A 76 -3.46 5.61 2.76
C MET A 76 -4.38 4.46 2.35
N ILE A 77 -5.67 4.73 2.29
CA ILE A 77 -6.69 3.79 1.85
C ILE A 77 -7.58 4.43 0.78
N VAL A 78 -7.86 3.67 -0.28
CA VAL A 78 -8.83 4.02 -1.33
C VAL A 78 -9.93 2.98 -1.34
N LYS A 79 -11.15 3.44 -1.12
CA LYS A 79 -12.35 2.61 -1.18
C LYS A 79 -12.97 2.72 -2.56
N VAL A 80 -13.18 1.59 -3.23
CA VAL A 80 -13.72 1.49 -4.58
C VAL A 80 -14.88 0.51 -4.60
N GLU A 81 -15.97 0.88 -5.26
CA GLU A 81 -17.05 -0.06 -5.58
C GLU A 81 -16.78 -0.74 -6.91
N VAL A 82 -16.73 -2.07 -6.92
CA VAL A 82 -16.57 -2.91 -8.11
C VAL A 82 -17.67 -3.95 -8.13
N GLU A 83 -18.54 -3.93 -9.14
CA GLU A 83 -19.61 -4.92 -9.31
C GLU A 83 -20.48 -5.13 -8.04
N ARG A 84 -20.84 -4.03 -7.35
CA ARG A 84 -21.58 -4.00 -6.06
C ARG A 84 -20.81 -4.54 -4.85
N MET A 85 -19.52 -4.79 -4.99
CA MET A 85 -18.61 -5.16 -3.91
C MET A 85 -17.73 -3.96 -3.54
N MET A 86 -17.66 -3.66 -2.25
CA MET A 86 -16.73 -2.65 -1.73
C MET A 86 -15.34 -3.28 -1.56
N ILE A 87 -14.34 -2.68 -2.19
CA ILE A 87 -12.93 -3.04 -2.09
C ILE A 87 -12.17 -1.87 -1.47
N ASN A 88 -11.46 -2.14 -0.40
CA ASN A 88 -10.61 -1.20 0.32
C ASN A 88 -9.15 -1.52 0.00
N VAL A 89 -8.48 -0.62 -0.72
CA VAL A 89 -7.09 -0.78 -1.13
C VAL A 89 -6.20 0.09 -0.25
N ILE A 90 -5.44 -0.54 0.64
CA ILE A 90 -4.44 0.15 1.47
C ILE A 90 -3.09 0.15 0.75
N SER A 91 -2.48 1.32 0.61
CA SER A 91 -1.07 1.45 0.25
C SER A 91 -0.28 1.88 1.48
N THR A 92 0.69 1.07 1.87
CA THR A 92 1.49 1.33 3.07
C THR A 92 3.02 1.16 2.86
N TYR A 93 3.82 1.96 3.59
CA TYR A 93 5.29 1.97 3.52
C TYR A 93 5.93 2.06 4.92
N ALA A 94 6.51 0.95 5.38
CA ALA A 94 7.08 0.86 6.72
C ALA A 94 8.37 1.69 6.87
N PRO A 95 8.61 2.28 8.06
CA PRO A 95 9.84 3.00 8.37
C PRO A 95 11.13 2.19 8.18
N GLN A 96 12.21 2.88 7.84
CA GLN A 96 13.53 2.27 7.66
C GLN A 96 14.15 1.84 9.00
N VAL A 97 15.25 1.08 8.95
CA VAL A 97 15.88 0.53 10.17
C VAL A 97 16.32 1.63 11.13
N GLY A 98 16.88 2.72 10.60
CA GLY A 98 17.38 3.86 11.37
C GLY A 98 16.31 4.86 11.84
N CYS A 99 15.02 4.59 11.60
CA CYS A 99 13.95 5.40 12.18
C CYS A 99 13.78 5.09 13.67
N GLU A 100 13.37 6.11 14.43
CA GLU A 100 13.05 6.01 15.85
C GLU A 100 11.97 4.95 16.11
N MET A 101 11.99 4.35 17.32
CA MET A 101 10.97 3.36 17.70
C MET A 101 9.57 3.96 17.70
N GLU A 102 9.41 5.20 18.15
CA GLU A 102 8.14 5.92 18.14
C GLU A 102 7.54 6.05 16.72
N GLU A 103 8.38 6.26 15.69
CA GLU A 103 7.90 6.31 14.30
C GLU A 103 7.39 4.94 13.83
N LYS A 104 8.04 3.85 14.28
CA LYS A 104 7.64 2.47 13.96
C LYS A 104 6.34 2.10 14.66
N GLU A 105 6.22 2.41 15.95
CA GLU A 105 4.99 2.16 16.73
C GLU A 105 3.81 2.95 16.18
N ARG A 106 4.02 4.24 15.87
CA ARG A 106 2.98 5.06 15.23
C ARG A 106 2.54 4.47 13.89
N PHE A 107 3.48 4.00 13.07
CA PHE A 107 3.16 3.36 11.79
C PHE A 107 2.25 2.13 11.95
N TRP A 108 2.58 1.22 12.88
CA TRP A 108 1.77 0.03 13.11
C TRP A 108 0.40 0.38 13.68
N SER A 109 0.34 1.31 14.64
CA SER A 109 -0.93 1.81 15.19
C SER A 109 -1.83 2.45 14.12
N GLU A 110 -1.26 3.27 13.23
CA GLU A 110 -2.02 3.88 12.11
C GLU A 110 -2.51 2.81 11.12
N LEU A 111 -1.71 1.78 10.84
CA LEU A 111 -2.11 0.70 9.95
C LEU A 111 -3.23 -0.14 10.56
N ASP A 112 -3.11 -0.51 11.84
CA ASP A 112 -4.11 -1.29 12.57
C ASP A 112 -5.46 -0.56 12.62
N GLU A 113 -5.45 0.73 12.95
CA GLU A 113 -6.67 1.54 12.99
C GLU A 113 -7.38 1.60 11.61
N VAL A 114 -6.61 1.70 10.53
CA VAL A 114 -7.16 1.70 9.18
C VAL A 114 -7.76 0.35 8.82
N VAL A 115 -7.09 -0.75 9.20
CA VAL A 115 -7.57 -2.12 8.96
C VAL A 115 -8.83 -2.40 9.77
N ASP A 116 -8.85 -2.06 11.05
CA ASP A 116 -10.00 -2.23 11.95
C ASP A 116 -11.20 -1.37 11.54
N GLY A 117 -10.94 -0.23 10.90
CA GLY A 117 -11.97 0.64 10.34
C GLY A 117 -12.68 0.04 9.11
N VAL A 118 -12.18 -1.05 8.52
CA VAL A 118 -12.79 -1.70 7.35
C VAL A 118 -13.90 -2.66 7.80
N PRO A 119 -15.16 -2.49 7.34
CA PRO A 119 -16.22 -3.41 7.70
C PRO A 119 -15.93 -4.83 7.21
N ARG A 120 -16.11 -5.84 8.07
CA ARG A 120 -15.82 -7.27 7.78
C ARG A 120 -16.50 -7.84 6.51
N LYS A 121 -17.60 -7.23 6.08
CA LYS A 121 -18.34 -7.62 4.85
C LYS A 121 -17.69 -7.12 3.57
N GLU A 122 -16.76 -6.17 3.67
CA GLU A 122 -16.06 -5.57 2.54
C GLU A 122 -14.73 -6.27 2.30
N ARG A 123 -14.19 -6.17 1.09
CA ARG A 123 -12.88 -6.73 0.78
C ARG A 123 -11.79 -5.75 1.18
N LEU A 124 -10.72 -6.27 1.76
CA LEU A 124 -9.50 -5.54 2.09
C LEU A 124 -8.34 -6.10 1.26
N VAL A 125 -7.58 -5.21 0.63
CA VAL A 125 -6.34 -5.53 -0.07
C VAL A 125 -5.27 -4.57 0.42
N ILE A 126 -4.16 -5.10 0.91
CA ILE A 126 -3.03 -4.31 1.39
C ILE A 126 -1.85 -4.48 0.42
N GLY A 127 -1.48 -3.41 -0.27
CA GLY A 127 -0.25 -3.30 -1.04
C GLY A 127 0.81 -2.59 -0.21
N ALA A 128 1.81 -3.33 0.25
CA ALA A 128 2.76 -2.84 1.24
C ALA A 128 4.22 -3.05 0.83
N ASP A 129 5.07 -2.12 1.23
CA ASP A 129 6.49 -2.37 1.44
C ASP A 129 6.78 -2.26 2.95
N LEU A 130 6.93 -3.42 3.59
CA LEU A 130 7.09 -3.54 5.04
C LEU A 130 8.56 -3.61 5.47
N ASN A 131 9.53 -3.55 4.54
CA ASN A 131 10.96 -3.58 4.84
C ASN A 131 11.39 -4.73 5.79
N GLY A 132 10.72 -5.88 5.73
CA GLY A 132 10.96 -7.06 6.58
C GLY A 132 11.19 -8.33 5.77
N HIS A 133 12.01 -9.25 6.29
CA HIS A 133 12.17 -10.58 5.69
C HIS A 133 11.48 -11.59 6.61
N VAL A 134 10.40 -12.22 6.15
CA VAL A 134 9.67 -13.24 6.92
C VAL A 134 10.43 -14.57 7.07
N GLY A 135 11.47 -14.76 6.26
CA GLY A 135 12.37 -15.90 6.33
C GLY A 135 11.92 -17.12 5.52
N ASP A 136 12.77 -18.14 5.49
CA ASP A 136 12.47 -19.44 4.88
C ASP A 136 11.73 -20.37 5.86
N GLY A 137 10.73 -21.09 5.36
CA GLY A 137 9.86 -21.97 6.15
C GLY A 137 8.74 -21.22 6.91
N ASN A 138 7.58 -21.89 7.05
CA ASN A 138 6.39 -21.32 7.69
C ASN A 138 5.88 -22.16 8.87
N ARG A 139 6.74 -22.96 9.50
CA ARG A 139 6.32 -23.86 10.57
C ARG A 139 5.85 -23.05 11.77
N GLY A 140 4.55 -23.15 12.10
CA GLY A 140 3.90 -22.37 13.15
C GLY A 140 3.25 -21.07 12.68
N ASP A 141 3.41 -20.71 11.40
CA ASP A 141 2.88 -19.49 10.77
C ASP A 141 2.14 -19.83 9.46
N GLU A 142 1.68 -21.07 9.28
CA GLU A 142 1.15 -21.58 8.01
C GLU A 142 -0.09 -20.84 7.52
N GLU A 143 -0.85 -20.23 8.43
CA GLU A 143 -2.07 -19.47 8.12
C GLU A 143 -1.76 -18.12 7.47
N VAL A 144 -0.59 -17.54 7.75
CA VAL A 144 -0.26 -16.14 7.42
C VAL A 144 0.91 -16.01 6.46
N MET A 145 1.73 -17.06 6.30
CA MET A 145 2.85 -17.06 5.36
C MET A 145 3.01 -18.36 4.56
N GLY A 146 3.43 -18.21 3.30
CA GLY A 146 3.77 -19.33 2.43
C GLY A 146 5.08 -20.02 2.83
N ARG A 147 5.24 -21.28 2.39
CA ARG A 147 6.41 -22.12 2.73
C ARG A 147 7.75 -21.60 2.21
N TYR A 148 7.74 -20.93 1.08
CA TYR A 148 8.96 -20.56 0.34
C TYR A 148 9.25 -19.08 0.53
N GLY A 149 10.20 -18.79 1.42
CA GLY A 149 10.73 -17.45 1.64
C GLY A 149 12.25 -17.44 1.50
N PHE A 150 12.83 -16.25 1.32
CA PHE A 150 14.27 -16.09 1.17
C PHE A 150 14.88 -15.43 2.41
N LYS A 151 16.11 -15.84 2.74
CA LYS A 151 16.94 -15.33 3.87
C LYS A 151 16.38 -15.72 5.25
N LYS A 152 17.08 -15.33 6.32
CA LYS A 152 16.63 -15.53 7.70
C LYS A 152 15.55 -14.52 8.07
N ARG A 153 14.60 -14.95 8.91
CA ARG A 153 13.57 -14.07 9.47
C ARG A 153 14.22 -12.92 10.22
N THR A 154 13.83 -11.69 9.92
CA THR A 154 14.23 -10.50 10.68
C THR A 154 13.17 -10.15 11.73
N VAL A 155 13.53 -9.35 12.74
CA VAL A 155 12.57 -8.82 13.72
C VAL A 155 11.38 -8.15 13.03
N LYS A 156 11.64 -7.35 11.99
CA LYS A 156 10.59 -6.74 11.16
C LYS A 156 9.73 -7.78 10.45
N GLY A 157 10.33 -8.84 9.92
CA GLY A 157 9.58 -9.95 9.32
C GLY A 157 8.67 -10.65 10.32
N GLN A 158 9.13 -10.82 11.57
CA GLN A 158 8.27 -11.34 12.63
C GLN A 158 7.10 -10.41 12.95
N MET A 159 7.29 -9.09 12.92
CA MET A 159 6.19 -8.12 13.08
C MET A 159 5.16 -8.24 11.95
N VAL A 160 5.60 -8.47 10.71
CA VAL A 160 4.68 -8.73 9.58
C VAL A 160 3.85 -9.99 9.83
N VAL A 161 4.48 -11.06 10.33
CA VAL A 161 3.81 -12.33 10.63
C VAL A 161 2.81 -12.18 11.79
N TYR A 162 3.10 -11.36 12.80
CA TYR A 162 2.15 -11.10 13.90
C TYR A 162 0.99 -10.18 13.51
N PHE A 163 1.19 -9.33 12.50
CA PHE A 163 0.14 -8.46 11.98
C PHE A 163 -0.83 -9.20 11.05
N ALA A 164 -0.32 -10.14 10.25
CA ALA A 164 -1.09 -10.90 9.26
C ALA A 164 -1.99 -11.96 9.91
#